data_AF-A0A0U1RPL6-F1
#
_entry.id   AF-A0A0U1RPL6-F1
#
_cell.length_a   1.000
_cell.length_b   1.000
_cell.length_c   1.000
_cell.angle_alpha   90.00
_cell.angle_beta   90.00
_cell.angle_gamma   90.00
#
_symmetry.space_group_name_H-M   'P 1'
#
loop_
_entity.id
_entity.type
_entity.pdbx_description
1 polymer ?
#
loop_
_entity_poly.entity_id
_entity_poly.type
_entity_poly.pdbx_seq_one_letter_code
_entity_poly.pdbx_strand_id
1 'polypeptide(L)'
;MARPKSSGSRMDRQLEHDVCELVRQVTGLQDEADPNFQLALDFVWSNFRFHRFLDVNSHKVEKTIEGIYEKFTIHSDLNKAASWKRLTKEFLNASLPSTEKIKTDAHYSILSLLLCLSDSPSNSNYVETPREKEVEKKDDFDWGKYLMEGEEIGLGPNIDTPNWSEDSDDEDAQQPLSREDSGIQMSQIAGAGWNSM
;
A
#
# COMPACT_ATOMS: atom_id res chain seq x y z
N MET A 1 26.08 -11.23 -48.04
CA MET A 1 24.74 -10.60 -47.97
C MET A 1 24.65 -9.83 -46.67
N ALA A 2 24.74 -8.50 -46.72
CA ALA A 2 24.67 -7.65 -45.55
C ALA A 2 23.20 -7.48 -45.15
N ARG A 3 22.85 -7.81 -43.90
CA ARG A 3 21.53 -7.51 -43.34
C ARG A 3 21.32 -5.99 -43.41
N PRO A 4 20.15 -5.51 -43.85
CA PRO A 4 19.85 -4.09 -43.80
C PRO A 4 19.87 -3.68 -42.33
N LYS A 5 20.78 -2.78 -41.97
CA LYS A 5 20.76 -2.12 -40.66
C LYS A 5 19.51 -1.24 -40.65
N SER A 6 18.40 -1.78 -40.13
CA SER A 6 17.26 -0.94 -39.80
C SER A 6 17.76 0.08 -38.79
N SER A 7 17.58 1.37 -39.10
CA SER A 7 17.68 2.41 -38.11
C SER A 7 16.48 2.27 -37.18
N GLY A 8 16.54 1.28 -36.27
CA GLY A 8 15.59 1.18 -35.16
C GLY A 8 15.59 2.50 -34.41
N SER A 9 14.40 2.93 -33.98
CA SER A 9 14.27 4.10 -33.12
C SER A 9 15.15 3.89 -31.87
N ARG A 10 15.55 4.98 -31.20
CA ARG A 10 16.32 4.87 -29.95
C ARG A 10 15.62 3.94 -28.94
N MET A 11 14.29 3.91 -28.95
CA MET A 11 13.46 3.05 -28.12
C MET A 11 13.59 1.57 -28.50
N ASP A 12 13.63 1.24 -29.79
CA ASP A 12 13.79 -0.15 -30.24
C ASP A 12 15.14 -0.72 -29.78
N ARG A 13 16.21 0.07 -29.84
CA ARG A 13 17.53 -0.34 -29.35
C ARG A 13 17.57 -0.53 -27.84
N GLN A 14 16.84 0.31 -27.10
CA GLN A 14 16.73 0.17 -25.65
C GLN A 14 15.95 -1.10 -25.29
N LEU A 15 14.85 -1.35 -25.99
CA LEU A 15 14.03 -2.55 -25.78
C LEU A 15 14.82 -3.82 -26.12
N GLU A 16 15.58 -3.83 -27.22
CA GLU A 16 16.49 -4.94 -27.55
C GLU A 16 17.50 -5.21 -26.43
N HIS A 17 18.11 -4.16 -25.88
CA HIS A 17 19.04 -4.26 -24.75
C HIS A 17 18.35 -4.81 -23.49
N ASP A 18 17.18 -4.27 -23.15
CA ASP A 18 16.44 -4.67 -21.93
C ASP A 18 15.97 -6.13 -22.00
N VAL A 19 15.63 -6.63 -23.19
CA VAL A 19 15.28 -8.03 -23.42
C VAL A 19 16.49 -8.94 -23.26
N CYS A 20 17.66 -8.53 -23.76
CA CYS A 20 18.91 -9.27 -23.54
C CYS A 20 19.24 -9.35 -22.03
N GLU A 21 19.13 -8.23 -21.31
CA GLU A 21 19.33 -8.22 -19.85
C GLU A 21 18.31 -9.10 -19.12
N LEU A 22 17.04 -9.09 -19.53
CA LEU A 22 16.02 -9.98 -18.97
C LEU A 22 16.43 -11.45 -19.12
N VAL A 23 16.88 -11.86 -20.31
CA VAL A 23 17.34 -13.24 -20.55
C VAL A 23 18.55 -13.56 -19.67
N ARG A 24 19.54 -12.65 -19.58
CA ARG A 24 20.73 -12.83 -18.73
C ARG A 24 20.35 -13.05 -17.27
N GLN A 25 19.46 -12.22 -16.73
CA GLN A 25 19.09 -12.26 -15.31
C GLN A 25 18.21 -13.47 -14.97
N VAL A 26 17.27 -13.85 -15.85
CA VAL A 26 16.32 -14.95 -15.58
C VAL A 26 16.95 -16.32 -15.84
N THR A 27 17.78 -16.45 -16.88
CA THR A 27 18.36 -17.75 -17.26
C THR A 27 19.76 -17.98 -16.70
N GLY A 28 20.45 -16.92 -16.28
CA GLY A 28 21.85 -16.97 -15.84
C GLY A 28 22.87 -17.11 -16.96
N LEU A 29 22.44 -17.08 -18.24
CA LEU A 29 23.30 -17.16 -19.41
C LEU A 29 23.94 -15.79 -19.69
N GLN A 30 25.27 -15.70 -19.56
CA GLN A 30 26.01 -14.44 -19.74
C GLN A 30 26.65 -14.29 -21.13
N ASP A 31 26.83 -15.39 -21.85
CA ASP A 31 27.48 -15.39 -23.15
C ASP A 31 26.45 -15.29 -24.29
N GLU A 32 26.50 -14.19 -25.03
CA GLU A 32 25.65 -13.98 -26.22
C GLU A 32 26.01 -14.89 -27.39
N ALA A 33 27.23 -15.43 -27.41
CA ALA A 33 27.67 -16.37 -28.42
C ALA A 33 27.18 -17.80 -28.16
N ASP A 34 26.62 -18.08 -26.98
CA ASP A 34 26.03 -19.38 -26.67
C ASP A 34 24.77 -19.60 -27.53
N PRO A 35 24.68 -20.72 -28.28
CA PRO A 35 23.45 -21.11 -28.98
C PRO A 35 22.21 -21.10 -28.09
N ASN A 36 22.34 -21.44 -26.80
CA ASN A 36 21.22 -21.44 -25.86
C ASN A 36 20.71 -20.02 -25.56
N PHE A 37 21.61 -19.02 -25.52
CA PHE A 37 21.23 -17.63 -25.34
C PHE A 37 20.41 -17.14 -26.54
N GLN A 38 20.87 -17.45 -27.76
CA GLN A 38 20.16 -17.10 -29.00
C GLN A 38 18.78 -17.77 -29.08
N LEU A 39 18.67 -19.04 -28.69
CA LEU A 39 17.39 -19.76 -28.64
C LEU A 39 16.41 -19.13 -27.63
N ALA A 40 16.90 -18.76 -26.44
CA ALA A 40 16.08 -18.08 -25.44
C ALA A 40 15.62 -16.70 -25.94
N LEU A 41 16.51 -15.96 -26.59
CA LEU A 41 16.19 -14.65 -27.17
C LEU A 41 15.13 -14.77 -28.27
N ASP A 42 15.30 -15.72 -29.21
CA ASP A 42 14.34 -16.00 -30.27
C ASP A 42 12.98 -16.43 -29.71
N PHE A 43 12.97 -17.23 -28.64
CA PHE A 43 11.75 -17.61 -27.94
C PHE A 43 11.03 -16.39 -27.34
N VAL A 44 11.74 -15.51 -26.63
CA VAL A 44 11.15 -14.32 -26.01
C VAL A 44 10.56 -13.38 -27.08
N TRP A 45 11.30 -13.09 -28.15
CA TRP A 45 10.79 -12.26 -29.25
C TRP A 45 9.58 -12.87 -29.94
N SER A 46 9.58 -14.19 -30.13
CA SER A 46 8.44 -14.91 -30.69
C SER A 46 7.22 -14.77 -29.78
N ASN A 47 7.39 -14.88 -28.46
CA ASN A 47 6.30 -14.69 -27.51
C ASN A 47 5.75 -13.27 -27.54
N PHE A 48 6.61 -12.25 -27.53
CA PHE A 48 6.14 -10.86 -27.60
C PHE A 48 5.40 -10.54 -28.89
N ARG A 49 5.85 -11.08 -30.02
CA ARG A 49 5.22 -10.81 -31.32
C ARG A 49 3.90 -11.55 -31.54
N PHE A 50 3.75 -12.72 -30.95
CA PHE A 50 2.60 -13.61 -31.20
C PHE A 50 1.72 -13.83 -29.97
N HIS A 51 1.81 -12.97 -28.94
CA HIS A 51 0.93 -13.08 -27.79
C HIS A 51 -0.54 -12.89 -28.19
N ARG A 52 -1.45 -13.60 -27.53
CA ARG A 52 -2.91 -13.53 -27.77
C ARG A 52 -3.69 -13.03 -26.57
N PHE A 53 -3.00 -12.46 -25.60
CA PHE A 53 -3.62 -11.89 -24.40
C PHE A 53 -4.35 -10.60 -24.76
N LEU A 54 -5.48 -10.35 -24.10
CA LEU A 54 -6.16 -9.05 -24.14
C LEU A 54 -5.33 -8.03 -23.38
N ASP A 55 -5.53 -6.76 -23.70
CA ASP A 55 -4.98 -5.65 -22.93
C ASP A 55 -5.44 -5.70 -21.47
N VAL A 56 -4.63 -5.09 -20.61
CA VAL A 56 -4.78 -5.18 -19.17
C VAL A 56 -6.07 -4.49 -18.73
N ASN A 57 -6.90 -5.24 -18.00
CA ASN A 57 -8.15 -4.74 -17.45
C ASN A 57 -7.93 -4.13 -16.05
N SER A 58 -8.00 -2.81 -15.96
CA SER A 58 -7.82 -2.06 -14.71
C SER A 58 -8.75 -2.53 -13.60
N HIS A 59 -10.03 -2.77 -13.88
CA HIS A 59 -11.01 -3.22 -12.89
C HIS A 59 -10.71 -4.62 -12.35
N LYS A 60 -10.20 -5.52 -13.21
CA LYS A 60 -9.79 -6.87 -12.78
C LYS A 60 -8.59 -6.80 -11.83
N VAL A 61 -7.63 -5.94 -12.14
CA VAL A 61 -6.45 -5.71 -11.29
C VAL A 61 -6.88 -5.10 -9.95
N GLU A 62 -7.74 -4.09 -9.95
CA GLU A 62 -8.26 -3.47 -8.72
C GLU A 62 -9.03 -4.47 -7.84
N LYS A 63 -9.90 -5.29 -8.43
CA LYS A 63 -10.58 -6.37 -7.69
C LYS A 63 -9.61 -7.38 -7.08
N THR A 64 -8.53 -7.69 -7.77
CA THR A 64 -7.49 -8.61 -7.27
C THR A 64 -6.73 -7.97 -6.10
N ILE A 65 -6.42 -6.68 -6.19
CA ILE A 65 -5.76 -5.91 -5.11
C ILE A 65 -6.64 -5.86 -3.86
N GLU A 66 -7.94 -5.59 -4.01
CA GLU A 66 -8.89 -5.57 -2.89
C GLU A 66 -9.05 -6.98 -2.28
N GLY A 67 -9.15 -8.03 -3.10
CA GLY A 67 -9.22 -9.40 -2.61
C GLY A 67 -7.99 -9.83 -1.81
N ILE A 68 -6.79 -9.35 -2.17
CA ILE A 68 -5.56 -9.58 -1.39
C ILE A 68 -5.62 -8.82 -0.06
N TYR A 69 -6.10 -7.58 -0.06
CA TYR A 69 -6.30 -6.79 1.15
C TYR A 69 -7.29 -7.45 2.12
N GLU A 70 -8.43 -7.92 1.62
CA GLU A 70 -9.41 -8.68 2.39
C GLU A 70 -8.80 -9.95 2.97
N LYS A 71 -8.02 -10.68 2.17
CA LYS A 71 -7.33 -11.88 2.63
C LYS A 71 -6.36 -11.58 3.77
N PHE A 72 -5.55 -10.52 3.69
CA PHE A 72 -4.68 -10.14 4.82
C PHE A 72 -5.49 -9.77 6.07
N THR A 73 -6.61 -9.09 5.90
CA THR A 73 -7.51 -8.72 7.01
C THR A 73 -8.09 -9.96 7.69
N ILE A 74 -8.56 -10.95 6.92
CA ILE A 74 -9.08 -12.23 7.43
C ILE A 74 -8.00 -12.99 8.21
N HIS A 75 -6.75 -12.95 7.76
CA HIS A 75 -5.62 -13.61 8.44
C HIS A 75 -5.07 -12.78 9.62
N SER A 76 -5.73 -11.67 10.00
CA SER A 76 -5.30 -10.75 11.07
C SER A 76 -3.94 -10.07 10.84
N ASP A 77 -3.45 -10.06 9.61
CA ASP A 77 -2.20 -9.40 9.18
C ASP A 77 -2.44 -7.90 8.92
N LEU A 78 -2.95 -7.16 9.92
CA LEU A 78 -3.42 -5.78 9.74
C LEU A 78 -2.33 -4.81 9.29
N ASN A 79 -1.10 -4.98 9.76
CA ASN A 79 0.04 -4.15 9.34
C ASN A 79 0.32 -4.33 7.85
N LYS A 80 0.34 -5.58 7.37
CA LYS A 80 0.58 -5.91 5.96
C LYS A 80 -0.58 -5.44 5.09
N ALA A 81 -1.83 -5.58 5.56
CA ALA A 81 -3.02 -5.05 4.88
C ALA A 81 -2.96 -3.53 4.71
N ALA A 82 -2.61 -2.80 5.77
CA ALA A 82 -2.47 -1.35 5.75
C ALA A 82 -1.36 -0.90 4.80
N SER A 83 -0.17 -1.52 4.88
CA SER A 83 0.95 -1.22 3.98
C SER A 83 0.61 -1.57 2.53
N TRP A 84 -0.05 -2.71 2.28
CA TRP A 84 -0.51 -3.10 0.93
C TRP A 84 -1.45 -2.06 0.31
N LYS A 85 -2.48 -1.64 1.04
CA LYS A 85 -3.44 -0.64 0.57
C LYS A 85 -2.79 0.73 0.36
N ARG A 86 -1.86 1.11 1.23
CA ARG A 86 -1.10 2.36 1.10
C ARG A 86 -0.20 2.34 -0.14
N LEU A 87 0.66 1.32 -0.27
CA LEU A 87 1.64 1.22 -1.35
C LEU A 87 0.98 1.12 -2.73
N THR A 88 -0.09 0.33 -2.84
CA THR A 88 -0.84 0.20 -4.11
C THR A 88 -1.52 1.52 -4.49
N LYS A 89 -2.13 2.22 -3.54
CA LYS A 89 -2.72 3.54 -3.77
C LYS A 89 -1.67 4.59 -4.12
N GLU A 90 -0.53 4.59 -3.43
CA GLU A 90 0.58 5.51 -3.69
C GLU A 90 1.16 5.26 -5.08
N PHE A 91 1.42 4.01 -5.45
CA PHE A 91 1.93 3.64 -6.77
C PHE A 91 0.99 4.08 -7.90
N LEU A 92 -0.33 3.85 -7.74
CA LEU A 92 -1.32 4.28 -8.74
C LEU A 92 -1.39 5.80 -8.92
N ASN A 93 -1.04 6.57 -7.87
CA ASN A 93 -1.03 8.04 -7.88
C ASN A 93 0.35 8.64 -8.17
N ALA A 94 1.40 7.83 -8.22
CA ALA A 94 2.75 8.28 -8.58
C ALA A 94 2.85 8.48 -10.09
N SER A 95 3.56 9.55 -10.51
CA SER A 95 3.88 9.75 -11.92
C SER A 95 4.97 8.76 -12.34
N LEU A 96 4.73 8.04 -13.44
CA LEU A 96 5.75 7.20 -14.05
C LEU A 96 6.69 8.08 -14.90
N PRO A 97 7.98 7.72 -15.03
CA PRO A 97 8.94 8.47 -15.86
C PRO A 97 8.49 8.66 -17.32
N SER A 98 7.61 7.78 -17.80
CA SER A 98 7.07 7.81 -19.17
C SER A 98 5.82 8.69 -19.33
N THR A 99 5.12 9.05 -18.25
CA THR A 99 3.82 9.75 -18.32
C THR A 99 3.52 10.53 -17.03
N GLU A 100 3.23 11.83 -17.16
CA GLU A 100 2.73 12.68 -16.08
C GLU A 100 1.31 12.28 -15.58
N LYS A 101 0.67 11.31 -16.24
CA LYS A 101 -0.69 10.87 -15.93
C LYS A 101 -0.74 9.82 -14.83
N ILE A 102 -1.71 10.00 -13.94
CA ILE A 102 -2.07 9.12 -12.82
C ILE A 102 -2.99 8.00 -13.34
N LYS A 103 -2.88 6.78 -12.78
CA LYS A 103 -3.67 5.59 -13.18
C LYS A 103 -3.61 5.27 -14.68
N THR A 104 -2.41 5.23 -15.23
CA THR A 104 -2.19 4.90 -16.64
C THR A 104 -2.22 3.37 -16.84
N ASP A 105 -2.49 2.91 -18.06
CA ASP A 105 -2.46 1.47 -18.41
C ASP A 105 -1.12 0.81 -18.07
N ALA A 106 -0.02 1.58 -18.11
CA ALA A 106 1.31 1.14 -17.67
C ALA A 106 1.34 0.73 -16.18
N HIS A 107 0.69 1.50 -15.30
CA HIS A 107 0.60 1.15 -13.87
C HIS A 107 -0.13 -0.17 -13.66
N TYR A 108 -1.28 -0.34 -14.31
CA TYR A 108 -2.06 -1.57 -14.21
C TYR A 108 -1.33 -2.75 -14.85
N SER A 109 -0.55 -2.53 -15.90
CA SER A 109 0.25 -3.56 -16.56
C SER A 109 1.38 -4.08 -15.68
N ILE A 110 2.09 -3.18 -14.99
CA ILE A 110 3.13 -3.55 -14.02
C ILE A 110 2.50 -4.34 -12.86
N LEU A 111 1.38 -3.86 -12.30
CA LEU A 111 0.68 -4.57 -11.23
C LEU A 111 0.19 -5.94 -11.69
N SER A 112 -0.34 -6.06 -12.90
CA SER A 112 -0.77 -7.35 -13.46
C SER A 112 0.42 -8.31 -13.61
N LEU A 113 1.58 -7.84 -14.07
CA LEU A 113 2.77 -8.66 -14.18
C LEU A 113 3.22 -9.18 -12.79
N LEU A 114 3.29 -8.29 -11.80
CA LEU A 114 3.67 -8.65 -10.43
C LEU A 114 2.69 -9.65 -9.81
N LEU A 115 1.39 -9.48 -10.07
CA LEU A 115 0.35 -10.42 -9.62
C LEU A 115 0.50 -11.79 -10.29
N CYS A 116 0.80 -11.84 -11.59
CA CYS A 116 1.05 -13.09 -12.31
C CYS A 116 2.30 -13.83 -11.83
N LEU A 117 3.32 -13.11 -11.37
CA LEU A 117 4.54 -13.69 -10.81
C LEU A 117 4.38 -14.08 -9.33
N SER A 118 3.36 -13.56 -8.64
CA SER A 118 3.11 -13.89 -7.24
C SER A 118 2.44 -15.25 -7.10
N ASP A 119 3.24 -16.29 -6.85
CA ASP A 119 2.76 -17.67 -6.67
C ASP A 119 1.79 -17.80 -5.48
N SER A 120 1.92 -16.90 -4.49
CA SER A 120 0.93 -16.63 -3.43
C SER A 120 1.29 -15.36 -2.65
N PRO A 121 0.61 -14.22 -2.86
CA PRO A 121 0.92 -12.97 -2.17
C PRO A 121 0.68 -13.03 -0.64
N SER A 122 0.04 -14.09 -0.15
CA SER A 122 -0.34 -14.25 1.26
C SER A 122 0.66 -15.01 2.13
N ASN A 123 1.58 -15.78 1.52
CA ASN A 123 2.54 -16.61 2.27
C ASN A 123 3.91 -15.93 2.44
N SER A 124 4.07 -14.69 1.97
CA SER A 124 5.32 -13.95 2.13
C SER A 124 5.37 -13.23 3.48
N ASN A 125 6.48 -13.40 4.20
CA ASN A 125 6.82 -12.63 5.39
C ASN A 125 7.35 -11.26 4.93
N TYR A 126 6.44 -10.35 4.57
CA TYR A 126 6.81 -8.99 4.23
C TYR A 126 7.03 -8.17 5.50
N VAL A 127 8.25 -7.69 5.68
CA VAL A 127 8.58 -6.64 6.64
C VAL A 127 8.84 -5.39 5.80
N GLU A 128 8.04 -4.35 6.01
CA GLU A 128 8.22 -3.08 5.33
C GLU A 128 9.60 -2.52 5.71
N THR A 129 10.48 -2.35 4.73
CA THR A 129 11.73 -1.61 4.93
C THR A 129 11.36 -0.20 5.35
N PRO A 130 11.79 0.27 6.54
CA PRO A 130 11.49 1.61 6.99
C PRO A 130 11.98 2.60 5.93
N ARG A 131 11.05 3.29 5.28
CA ARG A 131 11.44 4.42 4.43
C ARG A 131 11.99 5.50 5.34
N GLU A 132 13.08 6.14 4.93
CA GLU A 132 13.48 7.42 5.50
C GLU A 132 12.29 8.35 5.34
N LYS A 133 11.62 8.68 6.45
CA LYS A 133 10.62 9.74 6.44
C LYS A 133 11.34 10.96 5.90
N GLU A 134 10.80 11.58 4.84
CA GLU A 134 11.20 12.94 4.50
C GLU A 134 11.10 13.72 5.80
N VAL A 135 12.25 14.15 6.32
CA VAL A 135 12.33 14.87 7.57
C VAL A 135 11.46 16.10 7.35
N GLU A 136 10.28 16.11 7.97
CA GLU A 136 9.46 17.31 8.08
C GLU A 136 10.43 18.41 8.46
N LYS A 137 10.55 19.43 7.60
CA LYS A 137 11.41 20.58 7.87
C LYS A 137 11.08 20.98 9.29
N LYS A 138 12.06 20.90 10.20
CA LYS A 138 11.87 21.37 11.57
C LYS A 138 11.34 22.78 11.43
N ASP A 139 10.08 22.99 11.82
CA ASP A 139 9.52 24.32 11.85
C ASP A 139 10.38 25.11 12.82
N ASP A 140 11.15 26.06 12.28
CA ASP A 140 11.97 27.00 13.04
C ASP A 140 11.08 28.10 13.67
N PHE A 141 9.81 27.77 13.90
CA PHE A 141 8.78 28.66 14.40
C PHE A 141 8.74 28.56 15.91
N ASP A 142 9.15 29.65 16.57
CA ASP A 142 9.20 29.76 18.02
C ASP A 142 7.79 29.97 18.60
N TRP A 143 7.12 28.85 18.89
CA TRP A 143 5.82 28.81 19.55
C TRP A 143 5.80 29.56 20.88
N GLY A 144 6.91 29.58 21.62
CA GLY A 144 7.00 30.27 22.91
C GLY A 144 6.86 31.78 22.74
N LYS A 145 7.52 32.34 21.72
CA LYS A 145 7.39 33.75 21.39
C LYS A 145 5.98 34.10 20.89
N TYR A 146 5.39 33.26 20.05
CA TYR A 146 4.04 33.49 19.52
C TYR A 146 2.97 33.42 20.63
N LEU A 147 3.09 32.47 21.55
CA LEU A 147 2.15 32.34 22.68
C LEU A 147 2.25 33.50 23.68
N MET A 148 3.41 34.14 23.79
CA MET A 148 3.62 35.29 24.66
C MET A 148 3.54 36.65 23.93
N GLU A 149 3.22 36.67 22.64
CA GLU A 149 3.08 37.91 21.87
C GLU A 149 1.77 38.61 22.26
N GLY A 150 1.86 39.59 23.16
CA GLY A 150 0.72 40.38 23.64
C GLY A 150 0.48 40.29 25.15
N GLU A 151 1.27 39.51 25.89
CA GLU A 151 1.19 39.44 27.36
C GLU A 151 2.23 40.39 27.98
N GLU A 152 1.78 41.55 28.49
CA GLU A 152 2.60 42.35 29.40
C GLU A 152 2.66 41.61 30.75
N ILE A 153 3.76 40.90 30.99
CA ILE A 153 4.00 40.19 32.24
C ILE A 153 4.20 41.22 33.36
N GLY A 154 3.09 41.70 33.93
CA GLY A 154 3.07 42.44 35.18
C GLY A 154 3.41 41.51 36.33
N LEU A 155 4.71 41.28 36.59
CA LEU A 155 5.18 40.64 37.82
C LEU A 155 4.98 41.61 39.01
N GLY A 156 3.74 41.72 39.49
CA GLY A 156 3.35 42.47 40.68
C GLY A 156 2.55 41.57 41.64
N PRO A 157 2.70 41.73 42.97
CA PRO A 157 2.12 40.83 43.95
C PRO A 157 0.66 41.21 44.20
N ASN A 158 -0.23 40.90 43.26
CA ASN A 158 -1.65 40.65 43.51
C ASN A 158 -2.25 40.06 42.23
N ILE A 159 -2.02 38.76 42.16
CA ILE A 159 -2.68 37.79 41.31
C ILE A 159 -4.18 37.84 41.66
N ASP A 160 -4.99 38.45 40.80
CA ASP A 160 -6.41 38.11 40.69
C ASP A 160 -6.51 36.70 40.10
N THR A 161 -6.00 35.69 40.84
CA THR A 161 -6.44 34.32 40.57
C THR A 161 -7.88 34.28 41.02
N PRO A 162 -8.83 33.94 40.15
CA PRO A 162 -10.13 33.53 40.64
C PRO A 162 -9.89 32.36 41.61
N ASN A 163 -10.29 32.55 42.87
CA ASN A 163 -10.35 31.49 43.85
C ASN A 163 -11.40 30.50 43.36
N TRP A 164 -10.96 29.43 42.69
CA TRP A 164 -11.77 28.24 42.51
C TRP A 164 -11.89 27.59 43.88
N SER A 165 -12.80 28.12 44.70
CA SER A 165 -13.18 27.48 45.95
C SER A 165 -13.70 26.10 45.61
N GLU A 166 -12.99 25.09 46.12
CA GLU A 166 -13.39 23.71 46.19
C GLU A 166 -14.69 23.66 47.00
N ASP A 167 -15.82 23.69 46.30
CA ASP A 167 -17.16 23.60 46.89
C ASP A 167 -17.37 22.13 47.27
N SER A 168 -16.83 21.77 48.42
CA SER A 168 -17.10 20.53 49.12
C SER A 168 -18.41 20.67 49.88
N ASP A 169 -19.50 20.15 49.31
CA ASP A 169 -20.64 19.67 50.08
C ASP A 169 -20.94 18.22 49.64
N ASP A 170 -20.64 17.31 50.55
CA ASP A 170 -21.10 15.92 50.59
C ASP A 170 -22.63 15.87 50.41
N GLU A 171 -23.16 14.95 49.60
CA GLU A 171 -24.19 13.97 50.00
C GLU A 171 -24.41 12.94 48.86
N ASP A 172 -24.31 11.67 49.21
CA ASP A 172 -24.61 10.49 48.39
C ASP A 172 -25.97 10.58 47.67
N ALA A 173 -25.92 10.62 46.35
CA ALA A 173 -27.02 10.15 45.50
C ALA A 173 -26.46 9.55 44.20
N GLN A 174 -25.90 8.35 44.28
CA GLN A 174 -25.75 7.51 43.10
C GLN A 174 -27.16 7.20 42.57
N GLN A 175 -27.62 7.99 41.60
CA GLN A 175 -28.72 7.57 40.75
C GLN A 175 -28.20 6.43 39.87
N PRO A 176 -28.74 5.21 39.98
CA PRO A 176 -28.43 4.20 38.98
C PRO A 176 -28.97 4.71 37.65
N LEU A 177 -28.09 4.87 36.67
CA LEU A 177 -28.47 5.10 35.28
C LEU A 177 -29.33 3.91 34.83
N SER A 178 -30.66 4.08 34.88
CA SER A 178 -31.63 3.17 34.28
C SER A 178 -31.38 3.13 32.78
N ARG A 179 -30.60 2.16 32.34
CA ARG A 179 -30.42 1.83 30.93
C ARG A 179 -31.56 0.91 30.52
N GLU A 180 -32.71 1.51 30.27
CA GLU A 180 -33.79 0.86 29.54
C GLU A 180 -33.75 1.25 28.06
N ASP A 181 -33.82 0.20 27.25
CA ASP A 181 -34.01 0.15 25.80
C ASP A 181 -32.78 0.23 24.86
N SER A 182 -32.17 -0.94 24.67
CA SER A 182 -31.87 -1.43 23.31
C SER A 182 -31.99 -2.95 23.34
N GLY A 183 -33.18 -3.44 23.01
CA GLY A 183 -33.50 -4.86 22.92
C GLY A 183 -32.62 -5.59 21.89
N ILE A 184 -31.53 -6.21 22.34
CA ILE A 184 -30.85 -7.28 21.63
C ILE A 184 -31.37 -8.60 22.21
N GLN A 185 -32.27 -9.25 21.48
CA GLN A 185 -32.68 -10.61 21.81
C GLN A 185 -31.50 -11.56 21.57
N MET A 186 -30.84 -11.99 22.64
CA MET A 186 -29.99 -13.18 22.61
C MET A 186 -30.92 -14.40 22.44
N SER A 187 -30.94 -15.01 21.26
CA SER A 187 -31.47 -16.37 21.14
C SER A 187 -30.52 -17.30 21.89
N GLN A 188 -31.01 -17.78 23.03
CA GLN A 188 -30.35 -18.78 23.84
C GLN A 188 -30.18 -20.07 23.03
N ILE A 189 -28.94 -20.54 22.96
CA ILE A 189 -28.60 -21.91 22.61
C ILE A 189 -29.20 -22.80 23.70
N ALA A 190 -30.31 -23.47 23.38
CA ALA A 190 -30.83 -24.56 24.17
C ALA A 190 -30.36 -25.89 23.55
N GLY A 191 -29.35 -26.48 24.18
CA GLY A 191 -29.12 -27.91 24.07
C GLY A 191 -30.31 -28.64 24.71
N ALA A 192 -31.14 -29.26 23.89
CA ALA A 192 -31.89 -30.45 24.24
C ALA A 192 -31.22 -31.57 23.41
N GLY A 193 -30.61 -32.58 24.02
CA GLY A 193 -31.28 -33.46 24.97
C GLY A 193 -31.57 -34.73 24.19
N TRP A 194 -30.74 -35.73 24.45
CA TRP A 194 -30.81 -37.07 23.91
C TRP A 194 -32.22 -37.65 24.11
N ASN A 195 -32.76 -38.33 23.10
CA ASN A 195 -33.63 -39.47 23.37
C ASN A 195 -33.67 -40.46 22.20
N SER A 196 -33.47 -41.72 22.56
CA SER A 196 -33.51 -42.92 21.73
C SER A 196 -34.88 -43.18 21.11
N MET A 197 -34.87 -43.63 19.85
CA MET A 197 -35.38 -44.93 19.40
C MET A 197 -34.94 -45.22 17.97
#